data_AF-A0A2N6EI93-F1
#
_entry.id   AF-A0A2N6EI93-F1
#
_cell.length_a   1.000
_cell.length_b   1.000
_cell.length_c   1.000
_cell.angle_alpha   90.00
_cell.angle_beta   90.00
_cell.angle_gamma   90.00
#
_symmetry.space_group_name_H-M   'P 1'
#
loop_
_entity.id
_entity.type
_entity.pdbx_description
1 polymer ?
#
loop_
_entity_poly.entity_id
_entity_poly.type
_entity_poly.pdbx_seq_one_letter_code
_entity_poly.pdbx_strand_id
1 'polypeptide(L)'
;MTNARTRLIQAAADGALILTSNKRLARYLRSAYDSEMQQQGKSVWQTPQIVSLDGWLRQGLVTLGKSWRLLDGFPAVRLWEEIIEGDSAGSELELLQLPATARRALEAHQLLTEYGCQLDGQPLTEDQQAFLRWQHKYQALCQRHQWLDSSEVPGLIVDAIRAGTLAVPRQLLLAGFDQLSPGLQSLQRIVEQQG
;
A
#
# COMPACT_ATOMS: atom_id res chain seq x y z
N MET A 1 -14.89 -10.08 -20.85
CA MET A 1 -13.54 -9.86 -20.24
C MET A 1 -12.49 -9.39 -21.24
N THR A 2 -12.58 -9.73 -22.54
CA THR A 2 -11.62 -9.34 -23.59
C THR A 2 -11.44 -7.82 -23.74
N ASN A 3 -12.54 -7.05 -23.67
CA ASN A 3 -12.50 -5.58 -23.87
C ASN A 3 -11.69 -4.84 -22.79
N ALA A 4 -11.74 -5.30 -21.54
CA ALA A 4 -11.03 -4.66 -20.44
C ALA A 4 -9.51 -4.85 -20.55
N ARG A 5 -9.07 -6.07 -20.89
CA ARG A 5 -7.64 -6.35 -21.10
C ARG A 5 -7.09 -5.55 -22.28
N THR A 6 -7.78 -5.55 -23.41
CA THR A 6 -7.36 -4.79 -24.59
C THR A 6 -7.26 -3.29 -24.30
N ARG A 7 -8.24 -2.72 -23.56
CA ARG A 7 -8.18 -1.33 -23.11
C ARG A 7 -6.95 -1.02 -22.26
N LEU A 8 -6.60 -1.88 -21.31
CA LEU A 8 -5.42 -1.70 -20.45
C LEU A 8 -4.11 -1.78 -21.26
N ILE A 9 -4.03 -2.71 -22.21
CA ILE A 9 -2.87 -2.85 -23.10
C ILE A 9 -2.71 -1.62 -24.00
N GLN A 10 -3.81 -1.15 -24.59
CA GLN A 10 -3.78 0.05 -25.43
C GLN A 10 -3.37 1.28 -24.62
N ALA A 11 -3.97 1.51 -23.46
CA ALA A 11 -3.59 2.62 -22.59
C ALA A 11 -2.11 2.54 -22.18
N ALA A 12 -1.60 1.34 -21.87
CA ALA A 12 -0.18 1.16 -21.58
C ALA A 12 0.72 1.50 -22.79
N ALA A 13 0.29 1.19 -24.01
CA ALA A 13 1.00 1.57 -25.24
C ALA A 13 1.02 3.09 -25.45
N ASP A 14 -0.04 3.77 -25.03
CA ASP A 14 -0.17 5.23 -25.07
C ASP A 14 0.57 5.93 -23.90
N GLY A 15 1.28 5.16 -23.07
CA GLY A 15 2.12 5.66 -21.97
C GLY A 15 1.40 5.82 -20.63
N ALA A 16 0.18 5.28 -20.48
CA ALA A 16 -0.53 5.31 -19.21
C ALA A 16 0.16 4.46 -18.13
N LEU A 17 0.07 4.92 -16.88
CA LEU A 17 0.41 4.12 -15.71
C LEU A 17 -0.75 3.16 -15.42
N ILE A 18 -0.46 1.86 -15.44
CA ILE A 18 -1.40 0.81 -15.05
C ILE A 18 -0.99 0.28 -13.68
N LEU A 19 -1.76 0.61 -12.65
CA LEU A 19 -1.56 0.06 -11.31
C LEU A 19 -2.43 -1.18 -11.12
N THR A 20 -1.80 -2.28 -10.73
CA THR A 20 -2.51 -3.53 -10.42
C THR A 20 -2.59 -3.76 -8.92
N SER A 21 -3.62 -4.46 -8.45
CA SER A 21 -3.76 -4.82 -7.03
C SER A 21 -2.64 -5.72 -6.51
N ASN A 22 -1.98 -6.49 -7.38
CA ASN A 22 -0.88 -7.36 -6.99
C ASN A 22 0.13 -7.62 -8.12
N LYS A 23 1.32 -8.13 -7.75
CA LYS A 23 2.45 -8.44 -8.65
C LYS A 23 2.11 -9.52 -9.68
N ARG A 24 1.22 -10.46 -9.36
CA ARG A 24 0.80 -11.51 -10.28
C ARG A 24 0.01 -10.95 -11.46
N LEU A 25 -0.94 -10.04 -11.20
CA LEU A 25 -1.69 -9.36 -12.24
C LEU A 25 -0.80 -8.44 -13.09
N ALA A 26 0.14 -7.71 -12.47
CA ALA A 26 1.12 -6.90 -13.21
C ALA A 26 1.92 -7.74 -14.22
N ARG A 27 2.46 -8.89 -13.79
CA ARG A 27 3.20 -9.81 -14.66
C ARG A 27 2.32 -10.34 -15.79
N TYR A 28 1.11 -10.78 -15.48
CA TYR A 28 0.15 -11.25 -16.49
C TYR A 28 -0.13 -10.19 -17.56
N LEU A 29 -0.44 -8.96 -17.16
CA LEU A 29 -0.72 -7.87 -18.10
C LEU A 29 0.50 -7.46 -18.92
N ARG A 30 1.70 -7.50 -18.33
CA ARG A 30 2.96 -7.24 -19.04
C ARG A 30 3.22 -8.31 -20.11
N SER A 31 3.07 -9.59 -19.78
CA SER A 31 3.20 -10.66 -20.79
C SER A 31 2.15 -10.54 -21.90
N ALA A 32 0.93 -10.13 -21.58
CA ALA A 32 -0.10 -9.88 -22.58
C ALA A 32 0.24 -8.69 -23.50
N TYR A 33 0.79 -7.61 -22.93
CA TYR A 33 1.29 -6.47 -23.69
C TYR A 33 2.44 -6.85 -24.63
N ASP A 34 3.43 -7.59 -24.13
CA ASP A 34 4.57 -8.04 -24.93
C ASP A 34 4.13 -8.95 -26.09
N SER A 35 3.15 -9.84 -25.83
CA SER A 35 2.56 -10.70 -26.88
C SER A 35 1.86 -9.88 -27.97
N GLU A 36 1.16 -8.81 -27.59
CA GLU A 36 0.48 -7.92 -28.53
C GLU A 36 1.49 -7.13 -29.38
N MET A 37 2.57 -6.61 -28.79
CA MET A 37 3.62 -5.90 -29.54
C MET A 37 4.30 -6.81 -30.57
N GLN A 38 4.52 -8.08 -30.23
CA GLN A 38 5.06 -9.08 -31.15
C GLN A 38 4.09 -9.39 -32.30
N GLN A 39 2.79 -9.53 -32.01
CA GLN A 39 1.77 -9.76 -33.03
C GLN A 39 1.63 -8.58 -34.00
N GLN A 40 1.91 -7.37 -33.54
CA GLN A 40 2.00 -6.16 -34.37
C GLN A 40 3.33 -6.05 -35.14
N GLY A 41 4.20 -7.07 -35.08
CA GLY A 41 5.47 -7.11 -35.81
C GLY A 41 6.56 -6.20 -35.24
N LYS A 42 6.40 -5.66 -34.02
CA LYS A 42 7.45 -4.86 -33.39
C LYS A 42 8.56 -5.78 -32.89
N SER A 43 9.81 -5.37 -33.13
CA SER A 43 11.00 -6.05 -32.61
C SER A 43 11.55 -5.41 -31.33
N VAL A 44 11.24 -4.13 -31.10
CA VAL A 44 11.61 -3.35 -29.92
C VAL A 44 10.46 -2.42 -29.56
N TRP A 45 10.14 -2.29 -28.28
CA TRP A 45 9.15 -1.35 -27.76
C TRP A 45 9.59 -0.78 -26.42
N GLN A 46 9.01 0.35 -26.04
CA GLN A 46 9.21 0.92 -24.71
C GLN A 46 8.60 0.01 -23.64
N THR A 47 9.28 -0.09 -22.50
CA THR A 47 8.78 -0.86 -21.36
C THR A 47 7.51 -0.20 -20.82
N PRO A 48 6.36 -0.91 -20.78
CA PRO A 48 5.11 -0.31 -20.34
C PRO A 48 5.14 -0.03 -18.83
N GLN A 49 4.42 1.00 -18.39
CA GLN A 49 4.25 1.33 -16.96
C GLN A 49 3.15 0.48 -16.31
N ILE A 50 3.27 -0.85 -16.43
CA ILE A 50 2.38 -1.83 -15.79
C ILE A 50 3.07 -2.37 -14.55
N VAL A 51 2.62 -1.95 -13.36
CA VAL A 51 3.23 -2.28 -12.06
C VAL A 51 2.17 -2.51 -10.99
N SER A 52 2.50 -3.26 -9.94
CA SER A 52 1.61 -3.38 -8.77
C SER A 52 1.64 -2.11 -7.93
N LEU A 53 0.53 -1.78 -7.26
CA LEU A 53 0.44 -0.63 -6.34
C LEU A 53 1.58 -0.63 -5.31
N ASP A 54 1.80 -1.74 -4.59
CA ASP A 54 2.93 -1.90 -3.64
C ASP A 54 4.28 -1.56 -4.28
N GLY A 55 4.51 -2.05 -5.50
CA GLY A 55 5.76 -1.81 -6.24
C GLY A 55 5.93 -0.34 -6.63
N TRP A 56 4.85 0.31 -7.05
CA TRP A 56 4.85 1.73 -7.41
C TRP A 56 5.07 2.63 -6.20
N LEU A 57 4.40 2.34 -5.07
CA LEU A 57 4.59 3.06 -3.82
C LEU A 57 6.04 2.97 -3.31
N ARG A 58 6.63 1.77 -3.33
CA ARG A 58 8.05 1.57 -2.98
C ARG A 58 8.98 2.35 -3.90
N GLN A 59 8.73 2.35 -5.21
CA GLN A 59 9.51 3.13 -6.16
C GLN A 59 9.41 4.62 -5.85
N GLY A 60 8.22 5.12 -5.50
CA GLY A 60 8.02 6.50 -5.05
C GLY A 60 8.84 6.84 -3.81
N LEU A 61 8.89 5.95 -2.81
CA LEU A 61 9.74 6.14 -1.62
C LEU A 61 11.22 6.19 -1.95
N VAL A 62 11.69 5.35 -2.89
CA VAL A 62 13.07 5.37 -3.38
C VAL A 62 13.36 6.73 -4.03
N THR A 63 12.48 7.20 -4.91
CA THR A 63 12.62 8.52 -5.56
C THR A 63 12.67 9.66 -4.55
N LEU A 64 11.91 9.56 -3.46
CA LEU A 64 11.90 10.56 -2.37
C LEU A 64 13.06 10.41 -1.38
N GLY A 65 13.92 9.39 -1.51
CA GLY A 65 14.98 9.11 -0.54
C GLY A 65 14.48 8.69 0.85
N LYS A 66 13.25 8.13 0.93
CA LYS A 66 12.58 7.75 2.18
C LYS A 66 12.40 6.24 2.36
N SER A 67 12.92 5.43 1.43
CA SER A 67 12.78 3.96 1.47
C SER A 67 13.33 3.32 2.75
N TRP A 68 14.41 3.86 3.32
CA TRP A 68 15.02 3.40 4.57
C TRP A 68 14.13 3.56 5.81
N ARG A 69 13.10 4.42 5.73
CA ARG A 69 12.15 4.65 6.82
C ARG A 69 11.07 3.58 6.87
N LEU A 70 10.83 2.84 5.78
CA LEU A 70 9.71 1.92 5.67
C LEU A 70 9.82 0.79 6.69
N LEU A 71 8.81 0.67 7.55
CA LEU A 71 8.62 -0.44 8.47
C LEU A 71 7.46 -1.29 7.94
N ASP A 72 7.79 -2.45 7.40
CA ASP A 72 6.83 -3.39 6.84
C ASP A 72 7.23 -4.84 7.08
N GLY A 73 6.38 -5.78 6.66
CA GLY A 73 6.69 -7.21 6.69
C GLY A 73 7.10 -7.72 8.08
N PHE A 74 8.20 -8.48 8.12
CA PHE A 74 8.67 -9.13 9.34
C PHE A 74 9.10 -8.13 10.44
N PRO A 75 9.90 -7.07 10.17
CA PRO A 75 10.23 -6.06 11.17
C PRO A 75 9.00 -5.42 11.83
N ALA A 76 7.96 -5.08 11.06
CA ALA A 76 6.73 -4.52 11.61
C ALA A 76 6.04 -5.51 12.56
N VAL A 77 5.86 -6.77 12.12
CA VAL A 77 5.25 -7.82 12.95
C VAL A 77 6.05 -8.05 14.23
N ARG A 78 7.38 -8.06 14.14
CA ARG A 78 8.23 -8.26 15.32
C ARG A 78 8.08 -7.14 16.35
N LEU A 79 7.98 -5.89 15.90
CA LEU A 79 7.73 -4.76 16.79
C LEU A 79 6.37 -4.90 17.51
N TRP A 80 5.34 -5.37 16.81
CA TRP A 80 4.05 -5.66 17.43
C TRP A 80 4.13 -6.80 18.45
N GLU A 81 4.87 -7.87 18.15
CA GLU A 81 5.10 -8.95 19.13
C GLU A 81 5.74 -8.40 20.42
N GLU A 82 6.78 -7.57 20.31
CA GLU A 82 7.47 -6.99 21.46
C GLU A 82 6.56 -6.07 22.29
N ILE A 83 5.73 -5.27 21.62
CA ILE A 83 4.75 -4.39 22.29
C ILE A 83 3.72 -5.21 23.07
N ILE A 84 3.19 -6.26 22.46
CA ILE A 84 2.15 -7.11 23.05
C ILE A 84 2.73 -7.93 24.21
N GLU A 85 3.91 -8.53 24.02
CA GLU A 85 4.63 -9.29 25.05
C GLU A 85 4.87 -8.42 26.29
N GLY A 86 5.37 -7.19 26.10
CA GLY A 86 5.60 -6.23 27.17
C GLY A 86 4.32 -5.71 27.85
N ASP A 87 3.16 -5.76 27.20
CA ASP A 87 1.86 -5.43 27.82
C ASP A 87 1.30 -6.60 28.63
N SER A 88 1.56 -7.84 28.21
CA SER A 88 1.09 -9.08 28.84
C SER A 88 1.98 -9.60 29.98
N ALA A 89 3.18 -9.04 30.14
CA ALA A 89 4.15 -9.43 31.17
C ALA A 89 3.54 -9.30 32.58
N GLY A 90 3.32 -10.44 33.25
CA GLY A 90 2.74 -10.53 34.60
C GLY A 90 1.24 -10.85 34.67
N SER A 91 0.58 -11.09 33.53
CA SER A 91 -0.77 -11.67 33.48
C SER A 91 -0.71 -13.19 33.28
N GLU A 92 -1.68 -13.95 33.79
CA GLU A 92 -1.79 -15.41 33.58
C GLU A 92 -1.97 -15.80 32.10
N LEU A 93 -2.25 -14.83 31.24
CA LEU A 93 -2.35 -14.95 29.80
C LEU A 93 -0.97 -14.84 29.17
N GLU A 94 -0.14 -15.86 29.37
CA GLU A 94 0.93 -16.15 28.42
C GLU A 94 0.22 -16.32 27.05
N LEU A 95 0.33 -15.32 26.18
CA LEU A 95 -0.44 -15.27 24.93
C LEU A 95 -0.01 -16.44 24.04
N LEU A 96 -0.74 -17.55 24.15
CA LEU A 96 -0.51 -18.83 23.44
C LEU A 96 -0.42 -18.68 21.91
N GLN A 97 -0.71 -17.48 21.36
CA GLN A 97 -0.72 -17.16 19.93
C GLN A 97 -0.10 -15.78 19.61
N LEU A 98 0.89 -15.30 20.37
CA LEU A 98 1.52 -13.98 20.18
C LEU A 98 1.81 -13.61 18.71
N PRO A 99 2.45 -14.45 17.87
CA PRO A 99 2.72 -14.10 16.48
C PRO A 99 1.46 -13.89 15.62
N ALA A 100 0.39 -14.64 15.91
CA ALA A 100 -0.88 -14.50 15.20
C ALA A 100 -1.63 -13.25 15.66
N THR A 101 -1.60 -12.95 16.97
CA THR A 101 -2.18 -11.73 17.53
C THR A 101 -1.47 -10.50 16.99
N ALA A 102 -0.13 -10.49 16.94
CA ALA A 102 0.66 -9.40 16.38
C ALA A 102 0.33 -9.12 14.91
N ARG A 103 0.20 -10.18 14.08
CA ARG A 103 -0.22 -10.02 12.68
C ARG A 103 -1.61 -9.41 12.55
N ARG A 104 -2.59 -9.89 13.31
CA ARG A 104 -3.95 -9.34 13.28
C ARG A 104 -4.01 -7.90 13.77
N ALA A 105 -3.24 -7.57 14.81
CA ALA A 105 -3.16 -6.21 15.33
C ALA A 105 -2.53 -5.26 14.30
N LEU A 106 -1.44 -5.67 13.63
CA LEU A 106 -0.85 -4.91 12.54
C LEU A 106 -1.83 -4.71 11.38
N GLU A 107 -2.53 -5.75 10.94
CA GLU A 107 -3.56 -5.67 9.89
C GLU A 107 -4.68 -4.70 10.27
N ALA A 108 -5.19 -4.78 11.51
CA ALA A 108 -6.22 -3.88 12.01
C ALA A 108 -5.73 -2.42 12.07
N HIS A 109 -4.49 -2.20 12.54
CA HIS A 109 -3.87 -0.87 12.52
C HIS A 109 -3.78 -0.31 11.11
N GLN A 110 -3.27 -1.09 10.16
CA GLN A 110 -3.13 -0.68 8.76
C GLN A 110 -4.48 -0.32 8.13
N LEU A 111 -5.52 -1.11 8.39
CA LEU A 111 -6.88 -0.82 7.91
C LEU A 111 -7.45 0.46 8.51
N LEU A 112 -7.32 0.66 9.83
CA LEU A 112 -7.78 1.88 10.48
C LEU A 112 -7.05 3.11 9.93
N THR A 113 -5.74 3.04 9.76
CA THR A 113 -4.92 4.12 9.19
C THR A 113 -5.28 4.39 7.73
N GLU A 114 -5.36 3.35 6.89
CA GLU A 114 -5.65 3.49 5.46
C GLU A 114 -7.04 4.09 5.21
N TYR A 115 -8.03 3.77 6.05
CA TYR A 115 -9.40 4.28 5.93
C TYR A 115 -9.68 5.51 6.79
N GLY A 116 -8.72 5.99 7.58
CA GLY A 116 -8.91 7.14 8.48
C GLY A 116 -9.96 6.89 9.56
N CYS A 117 -10.17 5.64 9.96
CA CYS A 117 -11.18 5.27 10.95
C CYS A 117 -10.63 5.45 12.38
N GLN A 118 -11.42 6.08 13.23
CA GLN A 118 -11.15 6.22 14.66
C GLN A 118 -12.17 5.43 15.47
N LEU A 119 -11.72 4.83 16.58
CA LEU A 119 -12.57 4.06 17.49
C LEU A 119 -13.10 4.91 18.67
N ASP A 120 -12.94 6.22 18.60
CA ASP A 120 -13.30 7.15 19.68
C ASP A 120 -14.81 7.14 19.97
N GLY A 121 -15.15 7.14 21.26
CA GLY A 121 -16.54 7.24 21.73
C GLY A 121 -17.38 5.97 21.59
N GLN A 122 -16.80 4.84 21.17
CA GLN A 122 -17.48 3.55 21.12
C GLN A 122 -17.28 2.76 22.42
N PRO A 123 -18.28 1.96 22.87
CA PRO A 123 -18.07 1.01 23.95
C PRO A 123 -17.13 -0.10 23.48
N LEU A 124 -15.91 -0.11 24.02
CA LEU A 124 -14.86 -1.05 23.62
C LEU A 124 -14.82 -2.28 24.52
N THR A 125 -14.65 -3.44 23.91
CA THR A 125 -14.29 -4.68 24.64
C THR A 125 -12.89 -4.59 25.23
N GLU A 126 -12.56 -5.49 26.15
CA GLU A 126 -11.22 -5.57 26.73
C GLU A 126 -10.12 -5.74 25.66
N ASP A 127 -10.35 -6.62 24.69
CA ASP A 127 -9.44 -6.83 23.55
C ASP A 127 -9.24 -5.57 22.70
N GLN A 128 -10.31 -4.80 22.46
CA GLN A 128 -10.24 -3.55 21.70
C GLN A 128 -9.47 -2.48 22.47
N GLN A 129 -9.65 -2.40 23.79
CA GLN A 129 -8.88 -1.50 24.64
C GLN A 129 -7.40 -1.89 24.66
N ALA A 130 -7.10 -3.20 24.72
CA ALA A 130 -5.73 -3.70 24.64
C ALA A 130 -5.08 -3.35 23.29
N PHE A 131 -5.80 -3.60 22.19
CA PHE A 131 -5.36 -3.22 20.85
C PHE A 131 -5.04 -1.72 20.75
N LEU A 132 -5.89 -0.83 21.26
CA LEU A 132 -5.62 0.61 21.23
C LEU A 132 -4.36 0.99 22.02
N ARG A 133 -4.12 0.36 23.18
CA ARG A 133 -2.87 0.59 23.94
C ARG A 133 -1.64 0.17 23.13
N TRP A 134 -1.71 -1.00 22.47
CA TRP A 134 -0.62 -1.49 21.61
C TRP A 134 -0.41 -0.58 20.40
N GLN A 135 -1.51 -0.14 19.76
CA GLN A 135 -1.48 0.77 18.62
C GLN A 135 -0.81 2.10 18.96
N HIS A 136 -1.16 2.70 20.11
CA HIS A 136 -0.51 3.93 20.58
C HIS A 136 1.00 3.73 20.84
N LYS A 137 1.39 2.61 21.46
CA LYS A 137 2.81 2.27 21.67
C LYS A 137 3.55 2.12 20.32
N TYR A 138 2.93 1.44 19.35
CA TYR A 138 3.49 1.27 18.00
C TYR A 138 3.70 2.61 17.30
N GLN A 139 2.67 3.46 17.28
CA GLN A 139 2.75 4.80 16.67
C GLN A 139 3.83 5.67 17.34
N ALA A 140 3.94 5.64 18.67
CA ALA A 140 4.97 6.37 19.40
C ALA A 140 6.39 5.90 19.04
N LEU A 141 6.59 4.58 18.87
CA LEU A 141 7.87 4.01 18.44
C LEU A 141 8.20 4.40 16.99
N CYS A 142 7.24 4.31 16.07
CA CYS A 142 7.42 4.76 14.69
C CYS A 142 7.81 6.25 14.64
N GLN A 143 7.14 7.10 15.40
CA GLN A 143 7.48 8.52 15.49
C GLN A 143 8.90 8.75 16.04
N ARG A 144 9.23 8.09 17.16
CA ARG A 144 10.55 8.20 17.81
C ARG A 144 11.69 7.80 16.88
N HIS A 145 11.53 6.72 16.13
CA HIS A 145 12.55 6.18 15.23
C HIS A 145 12.43 6.72 13.80
N GLN A 146 11.49 7.63 13.55
CA GLN A 146 11.15 8.16 12.23
C GLN A 146 10.81 7.06 11.21
N TRP A 147 10.30 5.93 11.67
CA TRP A 147 9.79 4.89 10.78
C TRP A 147 8.49 5.35 10.11
N LEU A 148 8.23 4.80 8.93
CA LEU A 148 7.04 5.02 8.13
C LEU A 148 6.28 3.69 8.07
N ASP A 149 5.07 3.65 8.62
CA ASP A 149 4.23 2.47 8.47
C ASP A 149 3.79 2.33 7.00
N SER A 150 3.72 1.10 6.50
CA SER A 150 3.31 0.85 5.12
C SER A 150 1.95 1.46 4.74
N SER A 151 1.02 1.60 5.70
CA SER A 151 -0.30 2.20 5.50
C SER A 151 -0.26 3.73 5.31
N GLU A 152 0.83 4.39 5.73
CA GLU A 152 1.03 5.84 5.55
C GLU A 152 1.62 6.18 4.17
N VAL A 153 2.25 5.21 3.51
CA VAL A 153 2.95 5.41 2.23
C VAL A 153 2.04 5.97 1.13
N PRO A 154 0.80 5.47 0.91
CA PRO A 154 -0.08 6.05 -0.10
C PRO A 154 -0.35 7.54 0.10
N GLY A 155 -0.61 7.97 1.34
CA GLY A 155 -0.83 9.37 1.69
C GLY A 155 0.41 10.22 1.42
N LEU A 156 1.59 9.74 1.84
CA LEU A 156 2.86 10.42 1.60
C LEU A 156 3.15 10.62 0.11
N ILE A 157 2.88 9.61 -0.72
CA ILE A 157 3.07 9.72 -2.18
C ILE A 157 2.08 10.72 -2.79
N VAL A 158 0.82 10.68 -2.37
CA VAL A 158 -0.21 11.64 -2.79
C VAL A 158 0.20 13.08 -2.46
N ASP A 159 0.71 13.32 -1.26
CA ASP A 159 1.15 14.66 -0.84
C ASP A 159 2.42 15.10 -1.58
N ALA A 160 3.35 14.18 -1.85
CA ALA A 160 4.54 14.45 -2.65
C ALA A 160 4.19 14.84 -4.10
N ILE A 161 3.18 14.21 -4.69
CA ILE A 161 2.63 14.54 -6.01
C ILE A 161 1.98 15.93 -5.97
N ARG A 162 1.14 16.24 -4.97
CA ARG A 162 0.52 17.56 -4.80
C ARG A 162 1.54 18.68 -4.64
N ALA A 163 2.63 18.42 -3.91
CA ALA A 163 3.71 19.36 -3.70
C ALA A 163 4.63 19.52 -4.93
N GLY A 164 4.41 18.76 -6.01
CA GLY A 164 5.25 18.79 -7.22
C GLY A 164 6.62 18.12 -7.07
N THR A 165 6.86 17.41 -5.95
CA THR A 165 8.12 16.68 -5.71
C THR A 165 8.17 15.34 -6.45
N LEU A 166 7.01 14.75 -6.73
CA LEU A 166 6.86 13.62 -7.64
C LEU A 166 6.03 14.04 -8.85
N ALA A 167 6.44 13.57 -10.03
CA ALA A 167 5.70 13.80 -11.26
C ALA A 167 4.34 13.09 -11.21
N VAL A 168 3.29 13.79 -11.63
CA VAL A 168 1.95 13.24 -11.77
C VAL A 168 1.91 12.41 -13.05
N PRO A 169 1.44 11.15 -13.02
CA PRO A 169 1.28 10.38 -14.25
C PRO A 169 0.18 11.03 -15.11
N ARG A 170 0.42 11.13 -16.42
CA ARG A 170 -0.52 11.74 -17.37
C ARG A 170 -1.87 11.01 -17.44
N GLN A 171 -1.84 9.69 -17.28
CA GLN A 171 -3.03 8.86 -17.27
C GLN A 171 -2.80 7.69 -16.31
N LEU A 172 -3.83 7.38 -15.52
CA LEU A 172 -3.83 6.29 -14.54
C LEU A 172 -5.01 5.35 -14.79
N LEU A 173 -4.74 4.05 -14.89
CA LEU A 173 -5.77 3.02 -14.86
C LEU A 173 -5.48 2.05 -13.72
N LEU A 174 -6.54 1.65 -13.03
CA LEU A 174 -6.49 0.71 -11.92
C LEU A 174 -7.06 -0.64 -12.36
N ALA A 175 -6.35 -1.74 -12.06
CA ALA A 175 -6.73 -3.08 -12.48
C ALA A 175 -6.74 -4.08 -11.32
N GLY A 176 -7.86 -4.80 -11.17
CA GLY A 176 -8.01 -5.88 -10.21
C GLY A 176 -8.24 -5.44 -8.76
N PHE A 177 -8.80 -4.25 -8.55
CA PHE A 177 -9.25 -3.78 -7.24
C PHE A 177 -10.75 -3.98 -7.10
N ASP A 178 -11.18 -4.59 -5.99
CA ASP A 178 -12.62 -4.73 -5.66
C ASP A 178 -13.16 -3.45 -5.02
N GLN A 179 -12.33 -2.81 -4.19
CA GLN A 179 -12.61 -1.52 -3.55
C GLN A 179 -11.35 -0.66 -3.62
N LEU A 180 -11.53 0.65 -3.76
CA LEU A 180 -10.45 1.62 -3.76
C LEU A 180 -10.33 2.24 -2.38
N SER A 181 -9.16 2.16 -1.77
CA SER A 181 -8.89 2.85 -0.51
C SER A 181 -8.89 4.37 -0.70
N PRO A 182 -9.13 5.17 0.36
CA PRO A 182 -9.16 6.63 0.27
C PRO A 182 -7.88 7.23 -0.33
N GLY A 183 -6.71 6.63 -0.05
CA GLY A 183 -5.43 7.02 -0.65
C GLY A 183 -5.43 6.83 -2.17
N LEU A 184 -5.89 5.67 -2.65
CA LEU A 184 -5.95 5.35 -4.07
C LEU A 184 -7.01 6.20 -4.81
N GLN A 185 -8.16 6.46 -4.18
CA GLN A 185 -9.15 7.39 -4.72
C GLN A 185 -8.60 8.81 -4.82
N SER A 186 -7.78 9.24 -3.85
CA SER A 186 -7.14 10.55 -3.89
C SER A 186 -6.10 10.65 -5.00
N LEU A 187 -5.32 9.60 -5.22
CA LEU A 187 -4.40 9.52 -6.36
C LEU A 187 -5.16 9.61 -7.69
N GLN A 188 -6.25 8.86 -7.84
CA GLN A 188 -7.09 8.90 -9.04
C GLN A 188 -7.61 10.33 -9.32
N ARG A 189 -8.17 10.99 -8.30
CA ARG A 189 -8.67 12.37 -8.42
C ARG A 189 -7.58 13.36 -8.84
N ILE A 190 -6.35 13.22 -8.33
CA ILE A 190 -5.23 14.11 -8.70
C ILE A 190 -4.89 13.96 -10.18
N VAL A 191 -4.84 12.73 -10.68
CA VAL A 191 -4.53 12.46 -12.10
C VAL A 191 -5.65 12.98 -13.01
N GLU A 192 -6.92 12.80 -12.63
CA GLU A 192 -8.08 13.29 -13.37
C GLU A 192 -8.17 14.83 -13.42
N GLN A 193 -7.61 15.54 -12.44
CA GLN A 193 -7.63 17.01 -12.39
C GLN A 193 -6.48 17.67 -13.18
N GLN A 194 -5.42 16.93 -13.49
CA GLN A 194 -4.26 17.43 -14.23
C GLN A 194 -4.18 16.95 -15.70
N GLY A 195 -5.02 15.99 -16.09
CA GLY A 195 -5.18 15.51 -17.46
C GLY A 195 -6.29 16.22 -18.22
#